data_AF-A0A399LY79-F1
#
_entry.id   AF-A0A399LY79-F1
#
_cell.length_a   1.000
_cell.length_b   1.000
_cell.length_c   1.000
_cell.angle_alpha   90.00
_cell.angle_beta   90.00
_cell.angle_gamma   90.00
#
_symmetry.space_group_name_H-M   'P 1'
#
loop_
_entity.id
_entity.type
_entity.pdbx_description
1 polymer ?
#
loop_
_entity_poly.entity_id
_entity_poly.type
_entity_poly.pdbx_seq_one_letter_code
_entity_poly.pdbx_strand_id
1 'polypeptide(L)'
;MLNSYSPYGYCSSANALVGALGFNAEYLDVLSGLYFLGGGYRAFSTVLMRFNRSDDLSPFYVGGLNSYCYCLGDPANRQDPSGKTSFSTLALTALALRRFKNALLAKIKGPVEWLPLRNSKKDTIIPEIRYAREKISSGKEIITHVRSHEDLSVLDVSAKRHKFILRQDKNFFVSTFSEFDEAPLSHASLAEIGRRQLQMPSETIAAGYIYRENGRVVVDNHSGHYLPSYKSSQAAVNYLRSIGVLAMSVRMEGQMVRR
;
A
#
# COMPACT_ATOMS: atom_id res chain seq x y z
N MET A 1 -9.44 43.29 17.88
CA MET A 1 -10.77 43.82 17.51
C MET A 1 -11.49 42.73 16.73
N LEU A 2 -12.72 42.39 17.11
CA LEU A 2 -13.56 41.49 16.33
C LEU A 2 -14.29 42.34 15.28
N ASN A 3 -14.11 42.03 14.00
CA ASN A 3 -14.85 42.68 12.92
C ASN A 3 -16.11 41.87 12.63
N SER A 4 -17.26 42.54 12.64
CA SER A 4 -18.54 41.94 12.28
C SER A 4 -18.77 42.09 10.77
N TYR A 5 -19.13 40.99 10.11
CA TYR A 5 -19.43 40.95 8.68
C TYR A 5 -20.89 40.59 8.45
N SER A 6 -21.50 41.14 7.40
CA SER A 6 -22.76 40.61 6.86
C SER A 6 -22.54 39.22 6.23
N PRO A 7 -23.61 38.46 5.91
CA PRO A 7 -23.47 37.19 5.20
C PRO A 7 -22.70 37.30 3.87
N TYR A 8 -22.74 38.46 3.21
CA TYR A 8 -22.01 38.74 1.97
C TYR A 8 -20.65 39.43 2.21
N GLY A 9 -20.16 39.48 3.45
CA GLY A 9 -18.84 40.01 3.77
C GLY A 9 -18.75 41.54 3.88
N TYR A 10 -19.88 42.25 3.91
CA TYR A 10 -19.87 43.69 4.11
C TYR A 10 -19.49 44.03 5.56
N CYS A 11 -18.55 44.96 5.74
CA CYS A 11 -18.13 45.47 7.05
C CYS A 11 -18.03 46.99 6.97
N SER A 12 -18.68 47.70 7.88
CA SER A 12 -18.62 49.18 7.96
C SER A 12 -17.24 49.70 8.38
N SER A 13 -16.43 48.86 9.04
CA SER A 13 -15.08 49.19 9.50
C SER A 13 -13.99 48.74 8.52
N ALA A 14 -14.30 48.63 7.22
CA ALA A 14 -13.38 48.09 6.19
C ALA A 14 -12.01 48.78 6.15
N ASN A 15 -11.93 50.07 6.49
CA ASN A 15 -10.66 50.82 6.57
C ASN A 15 -9.71 50.31 7.68
N ALA A 16 -10.18 49.50 8.63
CA ALA A 16 -9.35 48.85 9.64
C ALA A 16 -8.72 47.52 9.15
N LEU A 17 -9.03 47.07 7.92
CA LEU A 17 -8.53 45.82 7.32
C LEU A 17 -7.30 46.01 6.41
N VAL A 18 -6.70 47.20 6.38
CA VAL A 18 -5.50 47.47 5.57
C VAL A 18 -4.39 46.49 5.93
N GLY A 19 -4.02 45.62 4.98
CA GLY A 19 -2.96 44.62 5.15
C GLY A 19 -3.37 43.32 5.87
N ALA A 20 -4.66 43.13 6.18
CA ALA A 20 -5.18 41.91 6.82
C ALA A 20 -6.15 41.15 5.90
N LEU A 21 -6.27 39.83 6.13
CA LEU A 21 -7.29 39.01 5.48
C LEU A 21 -8.68 39.37 6.03
N GLY A 22 -9.64 39.62 5.13
CA GLY A 22 -10.99 40.05 5.46
C GLY A 22 -11.96 38.88 5.51
N PHE A 23 -13.15 39.07 4.93
CA PHE A 23 -14.19 38.05 4.84
C PHE A 23 -13.67 36.76 4.19
N ASN A 24 -14.00 35.59 4.77
CA ASN A 24 -13.54 34.26 4.33
C ASN A 24 -12.02 34.10 4.19
N ALA A 25 -11.23 34.89 4.92
CA ALA A 25 -9.77 34.94 4.81
C ALA A 25 -9.28 35.35 3.41
N GLU A 26 -10.09 36.10 2.67
CA GLU A 26 -9.75 36.64 1.36
C GLU A 26 -9.21 38.07 1.48
N TYR A 27 -8.34 38.46 0.54
CA TYR A 27 -7.78 39.80 0.52
C TYR A 27 -8.82 40.82 0.03
N LEU A 28 -9.05 41.86 0.83
CA LEU A 28 -9.83 43.03 0.44
C LEU A 28 -8.90 44.05 -0.20
N ASP A 29 -9.13 44.38 -1.47
CA ASP A 29 -8.49 45.54 -2.06
C ASP A 29 -9.16 46.81 -1.51
N VAL A 30 -8.42 47.54 -0.70
CA VAL A 30 -8.92 48.74 -0.01
C VAL A 30 -9.23 49.87 -1.00
N LEU A 31 -8.56 49.91 -2.16
CA LEU A 31 -8.78 50.95 -3.17
C LEU A 31 -10.10 50.75 -3.92
N SER A 32 -10.39 49.53 -4.38
CA SER A 32 -11.64 49.23 -5.08
C SER A 32 -12.79 48.82 -4.16
N GLY A 33 -12.52 48.41 -2.92
CA GLY A 33 -13.50 47.87 -1.99
C GLY A 33 -14.02 46.48 -2.40
N LEU A 34 -13.26 45.74 -3.22
CA LEU A 34 -13.65 44.44 -3.78
C LEU A 34 -12.77 43.31 -3.24
N TYR A 35 -13.33 42.10 -3.19
CA TYR A 35 -12.59 40.87 -2.90
C TYR A 35 -12.23 40.17 -4.21
N PHE A 36 -10.97 39.80 -4.38
CA PHE A 36 -10.48 39.17 -5.61
C PHE A 36 -10.36 37.64 -5.46
N LEU A 37 -11.49 36.94 -5.58
CA LEU A 37 -11.58 35.49 -5.38
C LEU A 37 -10.92 34.69 -6.52
N GLY A 38 -10.53 33.45 -6.23
CA GLY A 38 -9.91 32.57 -7.23
C GLY A 38 -8.53 33.02 -7.71
N GLY A 39 -7.79 33.74 -6.86
CA GLY A 39 -6.50 34.34 -7.22
C GLY A 39 -6.64 35.51 -8.20
N GLY A 40 -7.73 36.29 -8.09
CA GLY A 40 -8.02 37.39 -9.01
C GLY A 40 -8.84 37.02 -10.23
N TYR A 41 -9.37 35.80 -10.31
CA TYR A 41 -10.23 35.37 -11.42
C TYR A 41 -11.51 36.20 -11.53
N ARG A 42 -12.14 36.54 -10.38
CA ARG A 42 -13.30 37.43 -10.34
C ARG A 42 -13.27 38.36 -9.13
N ALA A 43 -13.63 39.62 -9.39
CA ALA A 43 -13.87 40.61 -8.35
C ALA A 43 -15.29 40.48 -7.80
N PHE A 44 -15.41 40.30 -6.49
CA PHE A 44 -16.65 40.20 -5.74
C PHE A 44 -16.93 41.50 -4.99
N SER A 45 -18.13 42.03 -5.17
CA SER A 45 -18.61 43.21 -4.46
C SER A 45 -19.53 42.80 -3.31
N THR A 46 -19.13 43.14 -2.09
CA THR A 46 -19.95 42.88 -0.89
C THR A 46 -21.19 43.76 -0.81
N VAL A 47 -21.15 44.93 -1.46
CA VAL A 47 -22.28 45.87 -1.57
C VAL A 47 -23.29 45.39 -2.59
N LEU A 48 -22.83 44.96 -3.78
CA LEU A 48 -23.71 44.44 -4.84
C LEU A 48 -24.11 42.97 -4.63
N MET A 49 -23.47 42.31 -3.65
CA MET A 49 -23.68 40.91 -3.27
C MET A 49 -23.46 39.93 -4.43
N ARG A 50 -22.58 40.29 -5.38
CA ARG A 50 -22.36 39.56 -6.64
C ARG A 50 -20.95 39.77 -7.18
N PHE A 51 -20.58 38.95 -8.16
CA PHE A 51 -19.37 39.17 -8.96
C PHE A 51 -19.57 40.29 -9.98
N ASN A 52 -18.48 40.99 -10.32
CA ASN A 52 -18.47 42.04 -11.34
C ASN A 52 -18.16 41.50 -12.76
N ARG A 53 -17.86 40.20 -12.87
CA ARG A 53 -17.60 39.50 -14.14
C ARG A 53 -18.44 38.22 -14.19
N SER A 54 -18.98 37.91 -15.36
CA SER A 54 -19.70 36.65 -15.61
C SER A 54 -18.78 35.44 -15.45
N ASP A 55 -19.31 34.34 -14.91
CA ASP A 55 -18.60 33.06 -14.89
C ASP A 55 -18.55 32.40 -16.27
N ASP A 56 -17.39 31.89 -16.64
CA ASP A 56 -17.19 31.12 -17.87
C ASP A 56 -17.83 29.71 -17.77
N LEU A 57 -18.17 29.23 -16.56
CA LEU A 57 -18.81 27.93 -16.31
C LEU A 57 -20.34 28.02 -16.11
N SER A 58 -20.92 29.22 -16.18
CA SER A 58 -22.38 29.42 -16.20
C SER A 58 -22.89 29.60 -17.64
N PRO A 59 -24.14 29.24 -17.95
CA PRO A 59 -25.17 28.67 -17.07
C PRO A 59 -25.22 27.14 -17.03
N PHE A 60 -24.52 26.46 -17.94
CA PHE A 60 -24.75 25.03 -18.23
C PHE A 60 -23.83 24.07 -17.46
N TYR A 61 -22.86 24.58 -16.71
CA TYR A 61 -21.91 23.75 -15.97
C TYR A 61 -22.00 24.03 -14.47
N VAL A 62 -20.91 23.81 -13.73
CA VAL A 62 -20.90 23.83 -12.25
C VAL A 62 -21.13 25.22 -11.63
N GLY A 63 -21.10 26.31 -12.41
CA GLY A 63 -21.33 27.69 -11.93
C GLY A 63 -22.81 28.03 -11.67
N GLY A 64 -23.74 27.22 -12.16
CA GLY A 64 -25.19 27.43 -12.01
C GLY A 64 -25.75 28.52 -12.93
N LEU A 65 -27.08 28.72 -12.88
CA LEU A 65 -27.83 29.51 -13.88
C LEU A 65 -27.45 31.00 -13.92
N ASN A 66 -27.16 31.62 -12.77
CA ASN A 66 -26.80 33.03 -12.68
C ASN A 66 -25.28 33.20 -12.65
N SER A 67 -24.73 33.68 -13.77
CA SER A 67 -23.29 33.86 -13.99
C SER A 67 -22.60 34.89 -13.07
N TYR A 68 -23.37 35.73 -12.38
CA TYR A 68 -22.84 36.73 -11.44
C TYR A 68 -23.03 36.34 -9.97
N CYS A 69 -23.73 35.25 -9.68
CA CYS A 69 -24.14 34.91 -8.32
C CYS A 69 -22.97 34.45 -7.46
N TYR A 70 -22.84 35.00 -6.25
CA TYR A 70 -21.92 34.51 -5.24
C TYR A 70 -22.59 33.43 -4.39
N CYS A 71 -21.88 32.32 -4.15
CA CYS A 71 -22.35 31.20 -3.34
C CYS A 71 -23.73 30.62 -3.70
N LEU A 72 -24.16 30.76 -4.96
CA LEU A 72 -25.52 30.42 -5.41
C LEU A 72 -26.64 31.08 -4.57
N GLY A 73 -26.35 32.23 -3.98
CA GLY A 73 -27.28 33.01 -3.15
C GLY A 73 -27.27 32.65 -1.66
N ASP A 74 -26.42 31.70 -1.25
CA ASP A 74 -26.34 31.24 0.16
C ASP A 74 -24.90 31.36 0.72
N PRO A 75 -24.40 32.59 0.94
CA PRO A 75 -23.04 32.82 1.42
C PRO A 75 -22.87 32.54 2.92
N ALA A 76 -23.95 32.29 3.66
CA ALA A 76 -23.89 31.91 5.08
C ALA A 76 -23.47 30.44 5.24
N ASN A 77 -23.95 29.55 4.37
CA ASN A 77 -23.68 28.12 4.43
C ASN A 77 -22.62 27.64 3.43
N ARG A 78 -22.19 28.51 2.51
CA ARG A 78 -21.30 28.15 1.41
C ARG A 78 -20.20 29.17 1.18
N GLN A 79 -19.11 28.70 0.59
CA GLN A 79 -17.96 29.51 0.19
C GLN A 79 -17.57 29.19 -1.25
N ASP A 80 -17.03 30.16 -1.97
CA ASP A 80 -16.45 29.97 -3.32
C ASP A 80 -15.02 30.51 -3.38
N PRO A 81 -14.02 29.76 -2.85
CA PRO A 81 -12.63 30.19 -2.88
C PRO A 81 -12.06 30.32 -4.30
N SER A 82 -12.63 29.57 -5.25
CA SER A 82 -12.21 29.56 -6.66
C SER A 82 -12.76 30.74 -7.47
N GLY A 83 -13.74 31.45 -6.91
CA GLY A 83 -14.58 32.36 -7.67
C GLY A 83 -15.19 31.67 -8.90
N LYS A 84 -15.59 30.40 -8.85
CA LYS A 84 -16.19 29.63 -9.97
C LYS A 84 -17.31 28.73 -9.48
N THR A 85 -17.08 28.06 -8.35
CA THR A 85 -17.99 27.06 -7.81
C THR A 85 -18.14 27.20 -6.31
N SER A 86 -19.39 27.23 -5.87
CA SER A 86 -19.72 27.25 -4.46
C SER A 86 -19.69 25.84 -3.85
N PHE A 87 -19.02 25.70 -2.70
CA PHE A 87 -19.02 24.48 -1.89
C PHE A 87 -19.71 24.75 -0.56
N SER A 88 -20.44 23.75 -0.05
CA SER A 88 -20.92 23.83 1.33
C SER A 88 -19.73 23.76 2.29
N THR A 89 -19.79 24.54 3.37
CA THR A 89 -18.75 24.55 4.41
C THR A 89 -18.54 23.16 5.03
N LEU A 90 -19.62 22.38 5.16
CA LEU A 90 -19.57 20.97 5.58
C LEU A 90 -18.81 20.06 4.61
N ALA A 91 -18.93 20.27 3.30
CA ALA A 91 -18.20 19.46 2.31
C ALA A 91 -16.69 19.73 2.37
N LEU A 92 -16.29 21.00 2.58
CA LEU A 92 -14.88 21.39 2.73
C LEU A 92 -14.25 20.76 3.97
N THR A 93 -14.92 20.81 5.12
CA THR A 93 -14.42 20.20 6.36
C THR A 93 -14.32 18.69 6.25
N ALA A 94 -15.32 18.02 5.66
CA ALA A 94 -15.29 16.58 5.40
C ALA A 94 -14.11 16.17 4.50
N LEU A 95 -13.83 16.95 3.45
CA LEU A 95 -12.72 16.67 2.54
C LEU A 95 -11.36 16.85 3.24
N ALA A 96 -11.21 17.91 4.04
CA ALA A 96 -9.98 18.17 4.80
C ALA A 96 -9.71 17.02 5.80
N LEU A 97 -10.73 16.58 6.55
CA LEU A 97 -10.64 15.44 7.46
C LEU A 97 -10.24 14.16 6.73
N ARG A 98 -10.83 13.90 5.55
CA ARG A 98 -10.48 12.73 4.73
C ARG A 98 -9.01 12.76 4.29
N ARG A 99 -8.52 13.91 3.85
CA ARG A 99 -7.11 14.08 3.43
C ARG A 99 -6.16 13.86 4.60
N PHE A 100 -6.48 14.42 5.77
CA PHE A 100 -5.69 14.25 6.98
C PHE A 100 -5.65 12.79 7.45
N LYS A 101 -6.81 12.11 7.48
CA LYS A 101 -6.89 10.67 7.79
C LYS A 101 -6.02 9.84 6.85
N ASN A 102 -6.08 10.09 5.54
CA ASN A 102 -5.27 9.36 4.56
C ASN A 102 -3.78 9.62 4.72
N ALA A 103 -3.37 10.85 5.02
CA ALA A 103 -1.97 11.20 5.27
C ALA A 103 -1.43 10.54 6.55
N LEU A 104 -2.23 10.48 7.61
CA LEU A 104 -1.90 9.74 8.82
C LEU A 104 -1.78 8.24 8.57
N LEU A 105 -2.77 7.63 7.91
CA LEU A 105 -2.75 6.21 7.57
C LEU A 105 -1.58 5.84 6.65
N ALA A 106 -1.19 6.71 5.72
CA ALA A 106 -0.04 6.48 4.85
C ALA A 106 1.30 6.47 5.62
N LYS A 107 1.41 7.23 6.72
CA LYS A 107 2.57 7.20 7.61
C LYS A 107 2.57 5.99 8.55
N ILE A 108 1.41 5.40 8.83
CA ILE A 108 1.24 4.16 9.60
C ILE A 108 1.11 2.96 8.64
N LYS A 109 2.03 2.82 7.67
CA LYS A 109 2.23 1.49 7.08
C LYS A 109 2.97 0.67 8.13
N GLY A 110 2.19 -0.02 8.97
CA GLY A 110 2.72 -0.95 9.98
C GLY A 110 3.58 -2.06 9.36
N PRO A 111 4.20 -2.92 10.19
CA PRO A 111 4.96 -4.06 9.70
C PRO A 111 4.10 -4.86 8.71
N VAL A 112 4.67 -5.21 7.55
CA VAL A 112 3.99 -6.05 6.56
C VAL A 112 3.76 -7.42 7.21
N GLU A 113 2.55 -7.66 7.68
CA GLU A 113 2.16 -8.95 8.23
C GLU A 113 1.90 -9.93 7.09
N TRP A 114 2.70 -10.98 7.02
CA TRP A 114 2.59 -11.99 5.98
C TRP A 114 1.54 -13.02 6.37
N LEU A 115 0.49 -13.12 5.55
CA LEU A 115 -0.56 -14.11 5.77
C LEU A 115 -0.03 -15.54 5.62
N PRO A 116 -0.48 -16.47 6.47
CA PRO A 116 -0.10 -17.87 6.38
C PRO A 116 -0.66 -18.52 5.11
N LEU A 117 0.16 -19.37 4.50
CA LEU A 117 -0.19 -20.14 3.32
C LEU A 117 -1.01 -21.37 3.71
N ARG A 118 -2.15 -21.56 3.04
CA ARG A 118 -2.99 -22.74 3.23
C ARG A 118 -2.49 -23.87 2.34
N ASN A 119 -2.29 -25.05 2.91
CA ASN A 119 -2.03 -26.27 2.14
C ASN A 119 -3.32 -26.71 1.43
N SER A 120 -3.30 -26.76 0.10
CA SER A 120 -4.42 -27.19 -0.75
C SER A 120 -4.61 -28.71 -0.76
N LYS A 121 -3.56 -29.49 -0.49
CA LYS A 121 -3.57 -30.96 -0.51
C LYS A 121 -3.34 -31.50 0.91
N LYS A 122 -4.37 -31.43 1.75
CA LYS A 122 -4.27 -31.91 3.14
C LYS A 122 -4.29 -33.43 3.24
N ASP A 123 -5.04 -34.11 2.37
CA ASP A 123 -5.22 -35.57 2.46
C ASP A 123 -3.94 -36.36 2.09
N THR A 124 -3.06 -35.76 1.29
CA THR A 124 -1.79 -36.38 0.87
C THR A 124 -0.65 -36.17 1.87
N ILE A 125 -0.86 -35.39 2.94
CA ILE A 125 0.25 -34.98 3.81
C ILE A 125 0.85 -36.13 4.61
N ILE A 126 0.04 -37.06 5.11
CA ILE A 126 0.49 -38.19 5.93
C ILE A 126 1.43 -39.12 5.15
N PRO A 127 1.05 -39.62 3.94
CA PRO A 127 1.96 -40.43 3.14
C PRO A 127 3.20 -39.65 2.69
N GLU A 128 3.06 -38.37 2.33
CA GLU A 128 4.21 -37.55 1.92
C GLU A 128 5.22 -37.35 3.06
N ILE A 129 4.75 -37.16 4.31
CA ILE A 129 5.63 -37.08 5.48
C ILE A 129 6.38 -38.40 5.70
N ARG A 130 5.71 -39.54 5.54
CA ARG A 130 6.36 -40.86 5.69
C ARG A 130 7.48 -41.01 4.66
N TYR A 131 7.17 -40.72 3.40
CA TYR A 131 8.13 -40.73 2.30
C TYR A 131 9.30 -39.76 2.55
N ALA A 132 9.01 -38.57 3.04
CA ALA A 132 10.01 -37.57 3.37
C ALA A 132 11.00 -38.05 4.44
N ARG A 133 10.49 -38.73 5.47
CA ARG A 133 11.33 -39.31 6.55
C ARG A 133 12.26 -40.38 6.03
N GLU A 134 11.78 -41.26 5.15
CA GLU A 134 12.59 -42.32 4.53
C GLU A 134 13.74 -41.75 3.69
N LYS A 135 13.51 -40.63 2.99
CA LYS A 135 14.54 -39.92 2.22
C LYS A 135 15.60 -39.27 3.09
N ILE A 136 15.18 -38.64 4.18
CA ILE A 136 16.09 -38.05 5.15
C ILE A 136 16.91 -39.15 5.83
N SER A 137 16.29 -40.26 6.22
CA SER A 137 16.99 -41.37 6.87
C SER A 137 17.95 -42.10 5.93
N SER A 138 17.66 -42.11 4.62
CA SER A 138 18.56 -42.67 3.60
C SER A 138 19.63 -41.70 3.10
N GLY A 139 19.66 -40.46 3.62
CA GLY A 139 20.62 -39.42 3.22
C GLY A 139 20.44 -38.88 1.81
N LYS A 140 19.31 -39.18 1.15
CA LYS A 140 19.00 -38.70 -0.21
C LYS A 140 18.60 -37.23 -0.26
N GLU A 141 18.08 -36.71 0.85
CA GLU A 141 17.64 -35.32 0.96
C GLU A 141 18.12 -34.73 2.28
N ILE A 142 18.70 -33.53 2.21
CA ILE A 142 19.28 -32.80 3.33
C ILE A 142 18.41 -31.58 3.61
N ILE A 143 17.95 -31.44 4.85
CA ILE A 143 17.21 -30.27 5.31
C ILE A 143 18.15 -29.38 6.13
N THR A 144 18.34 -28.16 5.65
CA THR A 144 19.17 -27.16 6.30
C THR A 144 18.30 -26.07 6.91
N HIS A 145 18.50 -25.79 8.20
CA HIS A 145 17.94 -24.61 8.85
C HIS A 145 18.89 -23.43 8.60
N VAL A 146 18.49 -22.50 7.76
CA VAL A 146 19.27 -21.31 7.42
C VAL A 146 19.12 -20.28 8.52
N ARG A 147 20.21 -19.99 9.23
CA ARG A 147 20.28 -18.92 10.26
C ARG A 147 21.29 -17.84 9.90
N SER A 148 22.29 -18.20 9.10
CA SER A 148 23.39 -17.35 8.67
C SER A 148 23.63 -17.49 7.16
N HIS A 149 24.46 -16.62 6.59
CA HIS A 149 24.82 -16.71 5.17
C HIS A 149 25.63 -17.97 4.83
N GLU A 150 26.34 -18.57 5.79
CA GLU A 150 27.15 -19.79 5.62
C GLU A 150 26.28 -21.03 5.34
N ASP A 151 25.09 -21.09 5.94
CA ASP A 151 24.14 -22.19 5.76
C ASP A 151 23.64 -22.30 4.31
N LEU A 152 23.79 -21.23 3.51
CA LEU A 152 23.41 -21.19 2.09
C LEU A 152 24.51 -21.71 1.16
N SER A 153 25.64 -22.16 1.69
CA SER A 153 26.66 -22.92 0.93
C SER A 153 26.09 -24.22 0.35
N VAL A 154 24.99 -24.74 0.92
CA VAL A 154 24.25 -25.89 0.37
C VAL A 154 23.68 -25.65 -1.03
N LEU A 155 23.54 -24.38 -1.45
CA LEU A 155 23.10 -24.01 -2.80
C LEU A 155 24.20 -24.17 -3.85
N ASP A 156 25.46 -24.30 -3.43
CA ASP A 156 26.62 -24.39 -4.33
C ASP A 156 26.94 -25.85 -4.71
N VAL A 157 26.27 -26.82 -4.06
CA VAL A 157 26.52 -28.26 -4.19
C VAL A 157 25.77 -28.88 -5.40
N SER A 158 24.70 -28.24 -5.89
CA SER A 158 23.85 -28.79 -6.97
C SER A 158 23.45 -27.69 -7.95
N ALA A 159 23.51 -27.98 -9.26
CA ALA A 159 23.25 -26.98 -10.30
C ALA A 159 21.76 -26.67 -10.50
N LYS A 160 20.83 -27.28 -9.75
CA LYS A 160 19.39 -27.08 -9.95
C LYS A 160 18.62 -26.97 -8.64
N ARG A 161 18.14 -25.75 -8.38
CA ARG A 161 16.94 -25.36 -7.59
C ARG A 161 16.56 -26.25 -6.41
N HIS A 162 16.75 -25.72 -5.22
CA HIS A 162 16.39 -26.31 -3.95
C HIS A 162 14.99 -25.85 -3.55
N LYS A 163 14.29 -26.57 -2.68
CA LYS A 163 12.99 -26.11 -2.14
C LYS A 163 13.22 -25.32 -0.87
N PHE A 164 12.47 -24.23 -0.67
CA PHE A 164 12.51 -23.48 0.58
C PHE A 164 11.12 -23.26 1.16
N ILE A 165 11.10 -23.03 2.47
CA ILE A 165 9.97 -22.48 3.21
C ILE A 165 10.46 -21.41 4.20
N LEU A 166 9.64 -20.40 4.41
CA LEU A 166 9.80 -19.42 5.48
C LEU A 166 8.54 -19.44 6.34
N ARG A 167 8.75 -19.48 7.65
CA ARG A 167 7.70 -19.50 8.67
C ARG A 167 7.52 -18.12 9.33
N GLN A 168 6.38 -17.90 9.98
CA GLN A 168 6.07 -16.63 10.66
C GLN A 168 7.08 -16.28 11.76
N ASP A 169 7.64 -17.30 12.41
CA ASP A 169 8.64 -17.20 13.47
C ASP A 169 10.07 -16.92 12.95
N LYS A 170 10.22 -16.61 11.65
CA LYS A 170 11.50 -16.38 10.96
C LYS A 170 12.42 -17.59 10.88
N ASN A 171 11.91 -18.81 11.05
CA ASN A 171 12.67 -20.01 10.75
C ASN A 171 12.61 -20.30 9.23
N PHE A 172 13.78 -20.35 8.60
CA PHE A 172 13.94 -20.55 7.16
C PHE A 172 14.56 -21.92 6.89
N PHE A 173 13.88 -22.77 6.14
CA PHE A 173 14.37 -24.11 5.82
C PHE A 173 14.58 -24.27 4.33
N VAL A 174 15.68 -24.94 3.97
CA VAL A 174 16.02 -25.33 2.60
C VAL A 174 16.14 -26.85 2.55
N SER A 175 15.53 -27.44 1.53
CA SER A 175 15.66 -28.86 1.22
C SER A 175 16.48 -29.02 -0.04
N THR A 176 17.59 -29.75 0.07
CA THR A 176 18.53 -30.03 -0.99
C THR A 176 18.46 -31.51 -1.37
N PHE A 177 18.23 -31.78 -2.64
CA PHE A 177 18.10 -33.11 -3.21
C PHE A 177 19.00 -33.25 -4.44
N SER A 178 19.34 -34.50 -4.79
CA SER A 178 20.15 -34.81 -5.96
C SER A 178 19.34 -34.62 -7.25
N GLU A 179 19.99 -34.17 -8.33
CA GLU A 179 19.35 -33.98 -9.64
C GLU A 179 18.71 -35.25 -10.22
N PHE A 180 19.18 -36.43 -9.79
CA PHE A 180 18.69 -37.74 -10.24
C PHE A 180 17.48 -38.25 -9.45
N ASP A 181 16.99 -37.47 -8.49
CA ASP A 181 15.85 -37.87 -7.67
C ASP A 181 14.53 -37.39 -8.32
N GLU A 182 13.79 -38.33 -8.89
CA GLU A 182 12.57 -38.05 -9.66
C GLU A 182 11.42 -37.47 -8.82
N ALA A 183 11.50 -37.52 -7.49
CA ALA A 183 10.40 -37.11 -6.60
C ALA A 183 10.86 -36.37 -5.32
N PRO A 184 11.34 -35.12 -5.42
CA PRO A 184 11.81 -34.36 -4.25
C PRO A 184 10.70 -34.08 -3.21
N LEU A 185 11.05 -33.94 -1.92
CA LEU A 185 10.11 -33.68 -0.82
C LEU A 185 9.06 -32.61 -1.16
N SER A 186 7.80 -32.79 -0.77
CA SER A 186 6.80 -31.74 -0.95
C SER A 186 7.09 -30.55 -0.02
N HIS A 187 6.71 -29.33 -0.44
CA HIS A 187 6.84 -28.14 0.42
C HIS A 187 6.08 -28.30 1.74
N ALA A 188 4.95 -29.02 1.71
CA ALA A 188 4.14 -29.27 2.89
C ALA A 188 4.81 -30.28 3.84
N SER A 189 5.49 -31.32 3.32
CA SER A 189 6.31 -32.21 4.13
C SER A 189 7.48 -31.48 4.78
N LEU A 190 8.18 -30.62 4.03
CA LEU A 190 9.25 -29.78 4.56
C LEU A 190 8.75 -28.89 5.71
N ALA A 191 7.56 -28.29 5.56
CA ALA A 191 6.94 -27.47 6.60
C ALA A 191 6.60 -28.27 7.86
N GLU A 192 6.03 -29.47 7.71
CA GLU A 192 5.70 -30.30 8.88
C GLU A 192 6.95 -30.90 9.55
N ILE A 193 8.00 -31.21 8.79
CA ILE A 193 9.28 -31.66 9.35
C ILE A 193 9.92 -30.52 10.15
N GLY A 194 9.99 -29.31 9.59
CA GLY A 194 10.48 -28.13 10.31
C GLY A 194 9.68 -27.82 11.58
N ARG A 195 8.34 -27.99 11.52
CA ARG A 195 7.46 -27.86 12.69
C ARG A 195 7.82 -28.85 13.80
N ARG A 196 8.05 -30.11 13.46
CA ARG A 196 8.43 -31.15 14.42
C ARG A 196 9.84 -30.98 14.95
N GLN A 197 10.79 -30.59 14.11
CA GLN A 197 12.19 -30.39 14.50
C GLN A 197 12.35 -29.28 15.54
N LEU A 198 11.56 -28.20 15.42
CA LEU A 198 11.59 -27.08 16.36
C LEU A 198 10.59 -27.20 17.52
N GLN A 199 9.68 -28.19 17.49
CA GLN A 199 8.59 -28.34 18.47
C GLN A 199 7.71 -27.09 18.66
N MET A 200 7.74 -26.14 17.72
CA MET A 200 6.98 -24.89 17.77
C MET A 200 5.91 -24.87 16.67
N PRO A 201 4.63 -24.60 17.00
CA PRO A 201 3.59 -24.36 16.00
C PRO A 201 3.81 -22.98 15.38
N SER A 202 4.18 -22.94 14.10
CA SER A 202 4.30 -21.70 13.32
C SER A 202 3.97 -22.02 11.87
N GLU A 203 3.17 -21.16 11.26
CA GLU A 203 2.65 -21.34 9.91
C GLU A 203 3.65 -20.88 8.84
N THR A 204 3.54 -21.46 7.65
CA THR A 204 4.39 -21.10 6.51
C THR A 204 3.84 -19.84 5.85
N ILE A 205 4.68 -18.83 5.61
CA ILE A 205 4.30 -17.57 4.93
C ILE A 205 4.86 -17.44 3.53
N ALA A 206 5.97 -18.12 3.22
CA ALA A 206 6.53 -18.19 1.88
C ALA A 206 7.02 -19.61 1.60
N ALA A 207 6.86 -20.06 0.36
CA ALA A 207 7.35 -21.34 -0.12
C ALA A 207 7.69 -21.21 -1.61
N GLY A 208 8.67 -21.96 -2.08
CA GLY A 208 9.08 -21.92 -3.47
C GLY A 208 10.38 -22.68 -3.70
N TYR A 209 11.07 -22.33 -4.78
CA TYR A 209 12.42 -22.79 -5.07
C TYR A 209 13.43 -21.67 -4.84
N ILE A 210 14.63 -22.06 -4.39
CA ILE A 210 15.77 -21.19 -4.12
C ILE A 210 16.99 -21.73 -4.86
N TYR A 211 17.78 -20.86 -5.47
CA TYR A 211 19.00 -21.21 -6.18
C TYR A 211 19.96 -20.02 -6.21
N ARG A 212 21.24 -20.29 -6.52
CA ARG A 212 22.23 -19.23 -6.73
C ARG A 212 22.39 -18.98 -8.23
N GLU A 213 22.36 -17.71 -8.62
CA GLU A 213 22.56 -17.28 -10.00
C GLU A 213 23.38 -15.98 -10.00
N ASN A 214 24.50 -15.96 -10.73
CA ASN A 214 25.38 -14.78 -10.85
C ASN A 214 25.77 -14.15 -9.49
N GLY A 215 26.10 -14.98 -8.50
CA GLY A 215 26.48 -14.54 -7.15
C GLY A 215 25.32 -14.04 -6.27
N ARG A 216 24.08 -14.11 -6.74
CA ARG A 216 22.87 -13.72 -6.00
C ARG A 216 22.02 -14.94 -5.66
N VAL A 217 21.30 -14.86 -4.55
CA VAL A 217 20.30 -15.87 -4.20
C VAL A 217 18.96 -15.49 -4.81
N VAL A 218 18.40 -16.37 -5.62
CA VAL A 218 17.12 -16.17 -6.29
C VAL A 218 16.09 -17.07 -5.66
N VAL A 219 14.93 -16.51 -5.32
CA VAL A 219 13.76 -17.26 -4.82
C VAL A 219 12.57 -17.10 -5.75
N ASP A 220 11.80 -18.16 -5.98
CA ASP A 220 10.53 -18.07 -6.70
C ASP A 220 9.32 -18.32 -5.78
N ASN A 221 8.12 -18.28 -6.36
CA ASN A 221 6.85 -18.56 -5.70
C ASN A 221 6.17 -19.85 -6.20
N HIS A 222 6.91 -20.82 -6.73
CA HIS A 222 6.33 -22.04 -7.29
C HIS A 222 6.16 -23.14 -6.21
N SER A 223 4.93 -23.42 -5.82
CA SER A 223 4.59 -24.52 -4.92
C SER A 223 3.24 -25.16 -5.27
N GLY A 224 3.23 -26.48 -5.49
CA GLY A 224 2.01 -27.24 -5.78
C GLY A 224 1.06 -27.41 -4.58
N HIS A 225 1.54 -27.20 -3.35
CA HIS A 225 0.73 -27.30 -2.12
C HIS A 225 0.22 -25.95 -1.65
N TYR A 226 1.03 -24.90 -1.75
CA TYR A 226 0.73 -23.61 -1.14
C TYR A 226 0.29 -22.52 -2.12
N LEU A 227 0.60 -22.68 -3.42
CA LEU A 227 0.33 -21.68 -4.48
C LEU A 227 0.59 -20.22 -4.04
N PRO A 228 1.80 -19.89 -3.54
CA PRO A 228 2.06 -18.60 -2.95
C PRO A 228 1.98 -17.47 -3.97
N SER A 229 1.46 -16.33 -3.52
CA SER A 229 1.49 -15.10 -4.31
C SER A 229 2.92 -14.61 -4.51
N TYR A 230 3.19 -13.89 -5.60
CA TYR A 230 4.49 -13.24 -5.78
C TYR A 230 4.86 -12.32 -4.61
N LYS A 231 3.88 -11.66 -3.98
CA LYS A 231 4.13 -10.79 -2.81
C LYS A 231 4.75 -11.54 -1.64
N SER A 232 4.35 -12.79 -1.38
CA SER A 232 4.89 -13.53 -0.24
C SER A 232 6.35 -13.96 -0.44
N SER A 233 6.83 -14.08 -1.68
CA SER A 233 8.26 -14.30 -1.95
C SER A 233 9.14 -13.15 -1.42
N GLN A 234 8.59 -11.95 -1.29
CA GLN A 234 9.29 -10.82 -0.70
C GLN A 234 9.59 -11.03 0.79
N ALA A 235 8.79 -11.82 1.51
CA ALA A 235 9.08 -12.20 2.89
C ALA A 235 10.41 -12.97 2.96
N ALA A 236 10.62 -13.92 2.05
CA ALA A 236 11.85 -14.70 1.93
C ALA A 236 13.04 -13.81 1.58
N VAL A 237 12.88 -12.90 0.60
CA VAL A 237 13.92 -11.93 0.23
C VAL A 237 14.28 -11.03 1.41
N ASN A 238 13.30 -10.54 2.17
CA ASN A 238 13.52 -9.69 3.33
C ASN A 238 14.30 -10.44 4.44
N TYR A 239 13.96 -11.71 4.67
CA TYR A 239 14.70 -12.55 5.61
C TYR A 239 16.16 -12.74 5.16
N LEU A 240 16.38 -13.14 3.91
CA LEU A 240 17.73 -13.36 3.37
C LEU A 240 18.58 -12.09 3.43
N ARG A 241 18.00 -10.93 3.09
CA ARG A 241 18.70 -9.64 3.23
C ARG A 241 19.04 -9.31 4.68
N SER A 242 18.18 -9.67 5.63
CA SER A 242 18.43 -9.43 7.06
C SER A 242 19.63 -10.22 7.61
N ILE A 243 19.97 -11.35 6.98
CA ILE A 243 21.16 -12.15 7.30
C ILE A 243 22.36 -11.84 6.37
N GLY A 244 22.33 -10.71 5.66
CA GLY A 244 23.44 -10.23 4.84
C GLY A 244 23.54 -10.82 3.42
N VAL A 245 22.47 -11.48 2.93
CA VAL A 245 22.48 -12.16 1.63
C VAL A 245 21.88 -11.27 0.54
N LEU A 246 22.58 -11.15 -0.59
CA LEU A 246 22.06 -10.51 -1.79
C LEU A 246 20.98 -11.39 -2.44
N ALA A 247 19.73 -11.11 -2.11
CA ALA A 247 18.57 -11.87 -2.59
C ALA A 247 17.62 -11.08 -3.49
N MET A 248 17.05 -11.76 -4.48
CA MET A 248 15.95 -11.29 -5.31
C MET A 248 14.86 -12.36 -5.45
N SER A 249 13.63 -11.93 -5.74
CA SER A 249 12.55 -12.85 -6.09
C SER A 249 12.24 -12.79 -7.58
N VAL A 250 11.89 -13.93 -8.15
CA VAL A 250 11.41 -14.07 -9.53
C VAL A 250 9.98 -14.57 -9.48
N ARG A 251 9.12 -13.94 -10.29
CA ARG A 251 7.74 -14.40 -10.44
C ARG A 251 7.71 -15.61 -11.35
N MET A 252 7.25 -16.73 -10.82
CA MET A 252 6.84 -17.87 -11.63
C MET A 252 5.36 -17.74 -11.93
N GLU A 253 5.06 -17.41 -13.19
CA GLU A 253 3.70 -17.52 -13.71
C GLU A 253 3.37 -19.00 -13.91
N GLY A 254 2.73 -19.60 -12.91
CA GLY A 254 2.08 -20.88 -13.11
C GLY A 254 1.02 -20.71 -14.19
N GLN A 255 1.11 -21.53 -15.25
CA GLN A 255 0.12 -21.68 -16.30
C GLN A 255 -1.28 -21.54 -15.69
N MET A 256 -2.03 -20.55 -16.18
CA MET A 256 -3.48 -20.56 -16.05
C MET A 256 -3.94 -21.96 -16.42
N VAL A 257 -4.58 -22.62 -15.46
CA VAL A 257 -5.51 -23.72 -15.75
C VAL A 257 -6.42 -23.19 -16.85
N ARG A 258 -6.15 -23.58 -18.10
CA ARG A 258 -7.14 -23.44 -19.17
C ARG A 258 -8.32 -24.29 -18.70
N ARG A 259 -9.37 -23.59 -18.27
CA ARG A 259 -10.71 -24.17 -18.19
C ARG A 259 -11.17 -24.57 -19.58
#